data_AF-U5MTQ1-F1
#
_entry.id   AF-U5MTQ1-F1
#
_cell.length_a   1.000
_cell.length_b   1.000
_cell.length_c   1.000
_cell.angle_alpha   90.00
_cell.angle_beta   90.00
_cell.angle_gamma   90.00
#
_symmetry.space_group_name_H-M   'P 1'
#
loop_
_entity.id
_entity.type
_entity.pdbx_description
1 polymer ?
#
loop_
_entity_poly.entity_id
_entity_poly.type
_entity_poly.pdbx_seq_one_letter_code
_entity_poly.pdbx_strand_id
1 'polypeptide(L)'
;MNQNELLEVYFEETCENLDEAERCMIGLEKSFCMEELNSLFRCIHTIKGSSAAVDFNEISSLAHKLEDILNHVRDGDLEFNSDNSNLCISSIDKLLELFNFRRQYRNDDIDYDIIKNTLDIEERMDQLISSVSEDTGDIEDKQPIIITNSQKEDNYNEKFYQTYFVHILFDVEDMMQSITSFMIINSMNENGKICYSYPEVDFMISMQINEPVSHYECLFKTNLDSEQLFNKLDIPFIKKIKIIDVTNAISSREELTDYTEKVCILFALLNNFLSIGKYYNNVSFSKKAKKDINNLYENCEKILESNEFSEEIVMLIKELKSFLDIPIYMIDNNSCKELFNSTNSLYECLIYKIYNTFKNKIIFKYVELKLDKQNIERLDNISSKLNKKIFKYVLLDVSEVEILESDEIKKLIKVNNSLEEEGIELVIINGGKYKKRLYNIFEAIGDFDNIRQCNSEINAVLLIKNNKERYEEL
;
A
#
# COMPACT_ATOMS: atom_id res chain seq x y z
N MET A 1 -19.06 -6.69 -4.29
CA MET A 1 -19.20 -7.33 -5.59
C MET A 1 -20.22 -8.44 -5.50
N ASN A 2 -21.23 -8.49 -6.36
CA ASN A 2 -22.14 -9.63 -6.49
C ASN A 2 -21.61 -10.65 -7.53
N GLN A 3 -22.21 -11.84 -7.64
CA GLN A 3 -21.72 -12.89 -8.54
C GLN A 3 -21.67 -12.47 -10.03
N ASN A 4 -22.58 -11.60 -10.48
CA ASN A 4 -22.58 -11.11 -11.86
C ASN A 4 -21.45 -10.12 -12.12
N GLU A 5 -21.15 -9.30 -11.12
CA GLU A 5 -20.03 -8.37 -11.13
C GLU A 5 -18.69 -9.14 -11.14
N LEU A 6 -18.53 -10.21 -10.35
CA LEU A 6 -17.36 -11.09 -10.39
C LEU A 6 -17.13 -11.66 -11.80
N LEU A 7 -18.20 -12.10 -12.46
CA LEU A 7 -18.14 -12.63 -13.82
C LEU A 7 -17.72 -11.56 -14.83
N GLU A 8 -18.12 -10.31 -14.65
CA GLU A 8 -17.72 -9.21 -15.54
C GLU A 8 -16.24 -8.90 -15.44
N VAL A 9 -15.69 -8.81 -14.23
CA VAL A 9 -14.24 -8.67 -14.01
C VAL A 9 -13.49 -9.86 -14.59
N TYR A 10 -13.96 -11.08 -14.32
CA TYR A 10 -13.37 -12.28 -14.89
C TYR A 10 -13.31 -12.21 -16.41
N PHE A 11 -14.40 -11.80 -17.08
CA PHE A 11 -14.41 -11.73 -18.54
C PHE A 11 -13.48 -10.64 -19.08
N GLU A 12 -13.35 -9.50 -18.40
CA GLU A 12 -12.44 -8.43 -18.81
C GLU A 12 -10.97 -8.86 -18.65
N GLU A 13 -10.56 -9.30 -17.45
CA GLU A 13 -9.19 -9.70 -17.16
C GLU A 13 -8.75 -10.95 -17.96
N THR A 14 -9.64 -11.93 -18.15
CA THR A 14 -9.34 -13.12 -18.95
C THR A 14 -9.16 -12.78 -20.44
N CYS A 15 -9.90 -11.79 -20.95
CA CYS A 15 -9.73 -11.32 -22.33
C CYS A 15 -8.33 -10.73 -22.54
N GLU A 16 -7.86 -9.91 -21.60
CA GLU A 16 -6.51 -9.32 -21.66
C GLU A 16 -5.41 -10.38 -21.57
N ASN A 17 -5.59 -11.37 -20.69
CA ASN A 17 -4.65 -12.50 -20.57
C ASN A 17 -4.61 -13.36 -21.85
N LEU A 18 -5.75 -13.55 -22.53
CA LEU A 18 -5.81 -14.27 -23.81
C LEU A 18 -5.12 -13.47 -24.94
N ASP A 19 -5.38 -12.16 -25.04
CA ASP A 19 -4.73 -11.29 -26.03
C ASP A 19 -3.19 -11.29 -25.86
N GLU A 20 -2.73 -11.25 -24.61
CA GLU A 20 -1.30 -11.31 -24.28
C GLU A 20 -0.68 -12.68 -24.54
N ALA A 21 -1.41 -13.77 -24.27
CA ALA A 21 -0.99 -15.13 -24.60
C ALA A 21 -0.80 -15.31 -26.11
N GLU A 22 -1.75 -14.83 -26.93
CA GLU A 22 -1.61 -14.83 -28.40
C GLU A 22 -0.39 -14.02 -28.86
N ARG A 23 -0.18 -12.83 -28.27
CA ARG A 23 0.96 -11.98 -28.60
C ARG A 23 2.30 -12.67 -28.31
N CYS A 24 2.41 -13.30 -27.15
CA CYS A 24 3.61 -14.03 -26.75
C CYS A 24 3.87 -15.23 -27.67
N MET A 25 2.83 -15.97 -28.05
CA MET A 25 2.96 -17.09 -29.00
C MET A 25 3.44 -16.65 -30.38
N ILE A 26 2.91 -15.55 -30.93
CA ILE A 26 3.37 -15.00 -32.21
C ILE A 26 4.85 -14.58 -32.14
N GLY A 27 5.30 -14.09 -30.99
CA GLY A 27 6.71 -13.78 -30.73
C GLY A 27 7.59 -15.04 -30.77
N LEU A 28 7.19 -16.06 -30.00
CA LEU A 28 7.88 -17.33 -29.88
C LEU A 28 8.01 -18.07 -31.22
N GLU A 29 6.97 -18.01 -32.07
CA GLU A 29 7.01 -18.58 -33.43
C GLU A 29 8.05 -17.91 -34.33
N LYS A 30 8.24 -16.60 -34.20
CA LYS A 30 9.21 -15.84 -35.01
C LYS A 30 10.63 -16.09 -34.54
N SER A 31 10.83 -16.11 -33.23
CA SER A 31 12.12 -16.37 -32.60
C SER A 31 11.90 -16.80 -31.16
N PHE A 32 12.36 -17.99 -30.81
CA PHE A 32 12.28 -18.47 -29.45
C PHE A 32 12.96 -17.50 -28.47
N CYS A 33 12.23 -17.11 -27.43
CA CYS A 33 12.67 -16.20 -26.40
C CYS A 33 12.11 -16.67 -25.04
N MET A 34 13.00 -16.94 -24.08
CA MET A 34 12.58 -17.37 -22.73
C MET A 34 11.73 -16.33 -22.02
N GLU A 35 11.90 -15.04 -22.32
CA GLU A 35 11.06 -13.98 -21.74
C GLU A 35 9.61 -14.11 -22.22
N GLU A 36 9.40 -14.35 -23.52
CA GLU A 36 8.06 -14.53 -24.09
C GLU A 36 7.40 -15.84 -23.63
N LEU A 37 8.19 -16.91 -23.45
CA LEU A 37 7.70 -18.18 -22.89
C LEU A 37 7.25 -18.01 -21.43
N ASN A 38 8.01 -17.27 -20.62
CA ASN A 38 7.64 -16.99 -19.24
C ASN A 38 6.39 -16.09 -19.15
N SER A 39 6.26 -15.09 -20.02
CA SER A 39 5.06 -14.26 -20.08
C SER A 39 3.83 -15.09 -20.45
N LEU A 40 3.94 -15.93 -21.48
CA LEU A 40 2.87 -16.84 -21.88
C LEU A 40 2.47 -17.79 -20.75
N PHE A 41 3.45 -18.40 -20.09
CA PHE A 41 3.22 -19.28 -18.96
C PHE A 41 2.37 -18.61 -17.87
N ARG A 42 2.67 -17.36 -17.52
CA ARG A 42 1.91 -16.60 -16.52
C ARG A 42 0.47 -16.35 -16.96
N CYS A 43 0.26 -15.93 -18.22
CA CYS A 43 -1.09 -15.72 -18.76
C CYS A 43 -1.93 -17.00 -18.61
N ILE A 44 -1.39 -18.14 -19.02
CA ILE A 44 -2.10 -19.43 -18.95
C ILE A 44 -2.33 -19.87 -17.49
N HIS A 45 -1.32 -19.74 -16.63
CA HIS A 45 -1.42 -20.06 -15.20
C HIS A 45 -2.51 -19.26 -14.50
N THR A 46 -2.62 -17.98 -14.86
CA THR A 46 -3.66 -17.11 -14.33
C THR A 46 -5.05 -17.49 -14.86
N ILE A 47 -5.20 -17.69 -16.18
CA ILE A 47 -6.47 -18.16 -16.78
C ILE A 47 -6.95 -19.44 -16.09
N LYS A 48 -6.05 -20.40 -15.82
CA LYS A 48 -6.39 -21.64 -15.10
C LYS A 48 -7.09 -21.37 -13.77
N GLY A 49 -6.46 -20.61 -12.88
CA GLY A 49 -6.97 -20.46 -11.52
C GLY A 49 -8.14 -19.49 -11.40
N SER A 50 -8.22 -18.48 -12.26
CA SER A 50 -9.38 -17.59 -12.30
C SER A 50 -10.63 -18.26 -12.86
N SER A 51 -10.49 -19.13 -13.87
CA SER A 51 -11.60 -19.91 -14.39
C SER A 51 -12.13 -20.89 -13.35
N ALA A 52 -11.25 -21.51 -12.55
CA ALA A 52 -11.67 -22.31 -11.41
C ALA A 52 -12.45 -21.48 -10.38
N ALA A 53 -12.05 -20.23 -10.18
CA ALA A 53 -12.65 -19.35 -9.20
C ALA A 53 -14.08 -18.87 -9.52
N VAL A 54 -14.44 -18.88 -10.80
CA VAL A 54 -15.81 -18.59 -11.28
C VAL A 54 -16.58 -19.83 -11.72
N ASP A 55 -16.10 -21.03 -11.35
CA ASP A 55 -16.68 -22.34 -11.68
C ASP A 55 -16.71 -22.69 -13.19
N PHE A 56 -15.85 -22.09 -14.01
CA PHE A 56 -15.66 -22.44 -15.43
C PHE A 56 -14.61 -23.53 -15.61
N ASN A 57 -14.96 -24.72 -15.12
CA ASN A 57 -14.05 -25.87 -15.03
C ASN A 57 -13.44 -26.31 -16.37
N GLU A 58 -14.19 -26.22 -17.47
CA GLU A 58 -13.67 -26.62 -18.79
C GLU A 58 -12.58 -25.68 -19.33
N ILE A 59 -12.63 -24.39 -18.98
CA ILE A 59 -11.55 -23.44 -19.31
C ILE A 59 -10.34 -23.69 -18.42
N SER A 60 -10.58 -23.90 -17.11
CA SER A 60 -9.53 -24.20 -16.14
C SER A 60 -8.76 -25.48 -16.50
N SER A 61 -9.46 -26.54 -16.91
CA SER A 61 -8.87 -27.82 -17.31
C SER A 61 -7.92 -27.67 -18.51
N LEU A 62 -8.38 -27.04 -19.60
CA LEU A 62 -7.57 -26.88 -20.80
C LEU A 62 -6.35 -25.97 -20.53
N ALA A 63 -6.52 -24.91 -19.75
CA ALA A 63 -5.43 -24.02 -19.35
C ALA A 63 -4.39 -24.75 -18.51
N HIS A 64 -4.80 -25.65 -17.62
CA HIS A 64 -3.89 -26.49 -16.84
C HIS A 64 -2.99 -27.35 -17.72
N LYS A 65 -3.57 -28.04 -18.71
CA LYS A 65 -2.79 -28.87 -19.64
C LYS A 65 -1.79 -28.04 -20.44
N LEU A 66 -2.18 -26.82 -20.83
CA LEU A 66 -1.29 -25.93 -21.57
C LEU A 66 -0.14 -25.43 -20.68
N GLU A 67 -0.44 -25.10 -19.43
CA GLU A 67 0.56 -24.71 -18.43
C GLU A 67 1.62 -25.81 -18.24
N ASP A 68 1.21 -27.07 -18.14
CA ASP A 68 2.13 -28.21 -17.97
C ASP A 68 3.09 -28.35 -19.16
N ILE A 69 2.59 -28.24 -20.40
CA ILE A 69 3.43 -28.25 -21.60
C ILE A 69 4.46 -27.11 -21.55
N LEU A 70 4.01 -25.89 -21.22
CA LEU A 70 4.89 -24.72 -21.17
C LEU A 70 5.94 -24.84 -20.06
N ASN A 71 5.60 -25.45 -18.92
CA ASN A 71 6.55 -25.78 -17.86
C ASN A 71 7.65 -26.71 -18.37
N HIS A 72 7.30 -27.80 -19.05
CA HIS A 72 8.29 -28.72 -19.62
C HIS A 72 9.19 -28.05 -20.66
N VAL A 73 8.65 -27.12 -21.47
CA VAL A 73 9.48 -26.32 -22.38
C VAL A 73 10.44 -25.41 -21.62
N ARG A 74 9.98 -24.79 -20.53
CA ARG A 74 10.80 -23.88 -19.71
C ARG A 74 11.94 -24.62 -19.00
N ASP A 75 11.65 -25.81 -18.50
CA ASP A 75 12.61 -26.64 -17.78
C ASP A 75 13.59 -27.35 -18.74
N GLY A 76 13.31 -27.31 -20.04
CA GLY A 76 14.15 -27.85 -21.11
C GLY A 76 13.89 -29.33 -21.40
N ASP A 77 12.86 -29.90 -20.79
CA ASP A 77 12.42 -31.29 -20.99
C ASP A 77 11.69 -31.48 -22.34
N LEU A 78 11.13 -30.39 -22.89
CA LEU A 78 10.44 -30.38 -24.17
C LEU A 78 10.99 -29.30 -25.11
N GLU A 79 11.35 -29.67 -26.34
CA GLU A 79 11.81 -28.69 -27.34
C GLU A 79 10.63 -27.90 -27.93
N PHE A 80 10.77 -26.58 -28.02
CA PHE A 80 9.77 -25.70 -28.66
C PHE A 80 9.88 -25.72 -30.20
N ASN A 81 9.55 -26.87 -30.79
CA ASN A 81 9.55 -27.08 -32.24
C ASN A 81 8.19 -26.71 -32.87
N SER A 82 8.09 -26.79 -34.20
CA SER A 82 6.87 -26.40 -34.94
C SER A 82 5.63 -27.21 -34.53
N ASP A 83 5.76 -28.50 -34.22
CA ASP A 83 4.62 -29.34 -33.86
C ASP A 83 4.07 -28.98 -32.48
N ASN A 84 4.97 -28.76 -31.50
CA ASN A 84 4.60 -28.35 -30.15
C ASN A 84 4.05 -26.91 -30.14
N SER A 85 4.64 -26.01 -30.92
CA SER A 85 4.13 -24.64 -31.10
C SER A 85 2.72 -24.63 -31.68
N ASN A 86 2.45 -25.44 -32.71
CA ASN A 86 1.12 -25.56 -33.31
C ASN A 86 0.07 -26.08 -32.31
N LEU A 87 0.46 -26.99 -31.42
CA LEU A 87 -0.42 -27.50 -30.37
C LEU A 87 -0.75 -26.42 -29.33
N CYS A 88 0.25 -25.63 -28.90
CA CYS A 88 0.04 -24.50 -28.00
C CYS A 88 -0.89 -23.45 -28.62
N ILE A 89 -0.73 -23.10 -29.90
CA ILE A 89 -1.61 -22.16 -30.62
C ILE A 89 -3.03 -22.71 -30.66
N SER A 90 -3.20 -23.97 -31.06
CA SER A 90 -4.52 -24.61 -31.13
C SER A 90 -5.22 -24.62 -29.76
N SER A 91 -4.45 -24.73 -28.68
CA SER A 91 -4.97 -24.72 -27.31
C SER A 91 -5.42 -23.32 -26.90
N ILE A 92 -4.69 -22.27 -27.28
CA ILE A 92 -5.08 -20.86 -27.01
C ILE A 92 -6.31 -20.47 -27.83
N ASP A 93 -6.36 -20.85 -29.11
CA ASP A 93 -7.55 -20.66 -29.96
C ASP A 93 -8.78 -21.31 -29.30
N LYS A 94 -8.60 -22.49 -28.70
CA LYS A 94 -9.68 -23.21 -28.03
C LYS A 94 -10.09 -22.59 -26.70
N LEU A 95 -9.14 -22.08 -25.92
CA LEU A 95 -9.43 -21.28 -24.73
C LEU A 95 -10.26 -20.04 -25.09
N LEU A 96 -9.92 -19.36 -26.19
CA LEU A 96 -10.66 -18.21 -26.70
C LEU A 96 -12.09 -18.58 -27.12
N GLU A 97 -12.27 -19.73 -27.77
CA GLU A 97 -13.60 -20.23 -28.14
C GLU A 97 -14.49 -20.50 -26.92
N LEU A 98 -13.97 -21.22 -25.92
CA LEU A 98 -14.67 -21.51 -24.67
C LEU A 98 -14.99 -20.24 -23.87
N PHE A 99 -14.03 -19.31 -23.81
CA PHE A 99 -14.19 -18.00 -23.18
C PHE A 99 -15.35 -17.22 -23.81
N ASN A 100 -15.37 -17.10 -25.15
CA ASN A 100 -16.42 -16.38 -25.86
C ASN A 100 -17.80 -17.04 -25.66
N PHE A 101 -17.84 -18.37 -25.65
CA PHE A 101 -19.05 -19.13 -25.35
C PHE A 101 -19.60 -18.80 -23.95
N ARG A 102 -18.76 -18.85 -22.91
CA ARG A 102 -19.17 -18.50 -21.54
C ARG A 102 -19.55 -17.04 -21.39
N ARG A 103 -18.88 -16.13 -22.09
CA ARG A 103 -19.21 -14.70 -22.10
C ARG A 103 -20.60 -14.45 -22.67
N GLN A 104 -21.02 -15.22 -23.67
CA GLN A 104 -22.30 -15.08 -24.33
C GLN A 104 -23.45 -15.76 -23.56
N TYR A 105 -23.24 -16.94 -22.98
CA TYR A 105 -24.31 -17.77 -22.43
C TYR A 105 -24.36 -17.87 -20.90
N ARG A 106 -23.39 -17.27 -20.20
CA ARG A 106 -23.18 -17.11 -18.73
C ARG A 106 -23.43 -18.31 -17.81
N ASN A 107 -24.46 -19.16 -17.99
CA ASN A 107 -24.63 -20.43 -17.25
C ASN A 107 -25.60 -21.51 -17.83
N ASP A 108 -26.30 -21.34 -18.97
CA ASP A 108 -27.42 -22.27 -19.31
C ASP A 108 -27.31 -23.07 -20.61
N ASP A 109 -26.33 -22.83 -21.48
CA ASP A 109 -26.13 -23.61 -22.70
C ASP A 109 -24.78 -24.32 -22.67
N ILE A 110 -24.74 -25.57 -23.12
CA ILE A 110 -23.54 -26.38 -23.30
C ILE A 110 -23.44 -26.73 -24.78
N ASP A 111 -22.46 -26.17 -25.48
CA ASP A 111 -22.16 -26.59 -26.86
C ASP A 111 -21.29 -27.86 -26.81
N TYR A 112 -21.95 -28.99 -27.08
CA TYR A 112 -21.32 -30.31 -27.08
C TYR A 112 -20.20 -30.44 -28.13
N ASP A 113 -20.29 -29.73 -29.26
CA ASP A 113 -19.25 -29.77 -30.29
C ASP A 113 -18.01 -29.00 -29.84
N ILE A 114 -18.20 -27.87 -29.13
CA ILE A 114 -17.10 -27.11 -28.54
C ILE A 114 -16.37 -27.97 -27.50
N ILE A 115 -17.08 -28.56 -26.55
CA ILE A 115 -16.48 -29.40 -25.49
C ILE A 115 -15.78 -30.62 -26.07
N LYS A 116 -16.38 -31.30 -27.06
CA LYS A 116 -15.77 -32.48 -27.68
C LYS A 116 -14.44 -32.13 -28.35
N ASN A 117 -14.40 -31.05 -29.11
CA ASN A 117 -13.17 -30.58 -29.75
C ASN A 117 -12.12 -30.11 -28.72
N THR A 118 -12.53 -29.65 -27.52
CA THR A 118 -11.61 -29.35 -26.41
C THR A 118 -10.94 -30.62 -25.90
N LEU A 119 -11.73 -31.67 -25.66
CA LEU A 119 -11.23 -32.95 -25.18
C LEU A 119 -10.22 -33.58 -26.16
N ASP A 120 -10.46 -33.46 -27.47
CA ASP A 120 -9.53 -33.94 -28.51
C ASP A 120 -8.16 -33.22 -28.44
N ILE A 121 -8.13 -31.95 -28.03
CA ILE A 121 -6.90 -31.19 -27.84
C ILE A 121 -6.23 -31.57 -26.52
N GLU A 122 -7.00 -31.65 -25.42
CA GLU A 122 -6.49 -32.11 -24.12
C GLU A 122 -5.86 -33.51 -24.21
N GLU A 123 -6.46 -34.44 -24.96
CA GLU A 123 -5.90 -35.78 -25.16
C GLU A 123 -4.54 -35.74 -25.88
N ARG A 124 -4.40 -34.88 -26.90
CA ARG A 124 -3.11 -34.69 -27.60
C ARG A 124 -2.05 -34.09 -26.69
N MET A 125 -2.45 -33.21 -25.78
CA MET A 125 -1.56 -32.59 -24.78
C MET A 125 -1.12 -33.61 -23.74
N ASP A 126 -2.06 -34.44 -23.24
CA ASP A 126 -1.76 -35.53 -22.31
C ASP A 126 -0.79 -36.56 -22.90
N GLN A 127 -0.97 -36.92 -24.17
CA GLN A 127 -0.03 -37.79 -24.88
C GLN A 127 1.38 -37.20 -24.96
N LEU A 128 1.48 -35.88 -25.17
CA LEU A 128 2.75 -35.17 -25.23
C LEU A 128 3.41 -35.10 -23.84
N ILE A 129 2.67 -34.70 -22.80
CA ILE A 129 3.18 -34.63 -21.42
C ILE A 129 3.63 -36.01 -20.92
N SER A 130 2.84 -37.06 -21.21
CA SER A 130 3.19 -38.44 -20.84
C SER A 130 4.47 -38.92 -21.54
N SER A 131 4.73 -38.45 -22.77
CA SER A 131 5.96 -38.80 -23.50
C SER A 131 7.22 -38.16 -22.94
N VAL A 132 7.09 -37.06 -22.18
CA VAL A 132 8.18 -36.33 -21.52
C VAL A 132 8.47 -36.88 -20.13
N SER A 133 7.42 -37.32 -19.42
CA SER A 133 7.52 -37.84 -18.04
C SER A 133 8.04 -39.29 -17.92
N GLU A 134 8.26 -39.99 -19.04
CA GLU A 134 8.96 -41.29 -19.04
C GLU A 134 10.48 -41.18 -18.73
N ASP A 135 11.09 -39.97 -18.73
CA ASP A 135 12.53 -39.75 -18.47
C ASP A 135 12.86 -39.01 -17.15
N THR A 136 11.87 -38.51 -16.40
CA THR A 136 12.07 -37.90 -15.07
C THR A 136 11.01 -38.38 -14.08
N GLY A 137 11.46 -39.14 -13.08
CA GLY A 137 10.59 -39.89 -12.16
C GLY A 137 9.71 -39.04 -11.25
N ASP A 138 8.42 -39.40 -11.28
CA ASP A 138 7.33 -39.31 -10.30
C ASP A 138 7.32 -38.15 -9.29
N ILE A 139 6.24 -37.36 -9.30
CA ILE A 139 5.39 -37.10 -8.12
C ILE A 139 3.92 -36.92 -8.59
N GLU A 140 3.04 -37.70 -7.96
CA GLU A 140 1.60 -37.79 -8.20
C GLU A 140 0.82 -36.49 -7.91
N ASP A 141 -0.13 -36.24 -8.80
CA ASP A 141 -1.12 -35.19 -8.81
C ASP A 141 -2.35 -35.57 -7.95
N LYS A 142 -2.97 -34.61 -7.26
CA LYS A 142 -4.28 -34.81 -6.60
C LYS A 142 -5.23 -33.66 -6.91
N GLN A 143 -6.21 -33.98 -7.75
CA GLN A 143 -7.39 -33.17 -8.07
C GLN A 143 -8.26 -32.84 -6.83
N PRO A 144 -9.01 -31.72 -6.84
CA PRO A 144 -10.15 -31.56 -5.95
C PRO A 144 -11.49 -31.94 -6.61
N ILE A 145 -12.40 -32.26 -5.71
CA ILE A 145 -13.70 -32.93 -5.83
C ILE A 145 -14.83 -31.90 -5.92
N ILE A 146 -15.85 -32.18 -6.73
CA ILE A 146 -17.15 -31.50 -6.82
C ILE A 146 -17.96 -31.69 -5.52
N ILE A 147 -18.44 -30.63 -4.85
CA ILE A 147 -19.71 -30.65 -4.08
C ILE A 147 -20.45 -29.30 -4.13
N THR A 148 -21.69 -29.38 -4.64
CA THR A 148 -22.81 -28.42 -4.59
C THR A 148 -23.43 -28.33 -3.18
N ASN A 149 -23.81 -27.14 -2.71
CA ASN A 149 -25.21 -26.79 -2.37
C ASN A 149 -25.39 -25.57 -1.44
N SER A 150 -26.38 -24.77 -1.84
CA SER A 150 -27.49 -24.19 -1.06
C SER A 150 -27.22 -23.06 -0.07
N GLN A 151 -27.77 -21.89 -0.44
CA GLN A 151 -28.54 -20.93 0.36
C GLN A 151 -28.47 -21.06 1.90
N LYS A 152 -28.17 -19.95 2.56
CA LYS A 152 -28.91 -19.50 3.76
C LYS A 152 -28.69 -18.01 4.06
N GLU A 153 -29.80 -17.30 4.12
CA GLU A 153 -29.97 -16.16 5.03
C GLU A 153 -29.68 -16.62 6.48
N ASP A 154 -29.01 -15.82 7.30
CA ASP A 154 -29.60 -15.29 8.55
C ASP A 154 -28.58 -14.59 9.47
N ASN A 155 -29.13 -13.60 10.19
CA ASN A 155 -28.64 -12.91 11.38
C ASN A 155 -27.69 -13.71 12.30
N TYR A 156 -26.58 -13.10 12.74
CA TYR A 156 -25.88 -13.54 13.96
C TYR A 156 -25.38 -12.40 14.84
N ASN A 157 -25.99 -12.30 16.03
CA ASN A 157 -25.29 -11.92 17.25
C ASN A 157 -24.43 -13.12 17.69
N GLU A 158 -23.18 -13.19 17.24
CA GLU A 158 -22.21 -14.19 17.73
C GLU A 158 -21.03 -13.51 18.41
N LYS A 159 -20.75 -13.90 19.65
CA LYS A 159 -19.53 -13.52 20.36
C LYS A 159 -18.39 -14.40 19.84
N PHE A 160 -17.59 -13.87 18.92
CA PHE A 160 -16.32 -14.47 18.51
C PHE A 160 -15.35 -14.53 19.69
N TYR A 161 -14.71 -15.69 19.90
CA TYR A 161 -13.85 -15.91 21.07
C TYR A 161 -12.37 -15.63 20.83
N GLN A 162 -11.88 -15.70 19.58
CA GLN A 162 -10.48 -15.55 19.25
C GLN A 162 -10.26 -14.43 18.23
N THR A 163 -9.14 -13.71 18.37
CA THR A 163 -8.70 -12.68 17.41
C THR A 163 -7.32 -13.04 16.90
N TYR A 164 -7.19 -13.14 15.58
CA TYR A 164 -5.94 -13.42 14.90
C TYR A 164 -5.49 -12.21 14.09
N PHE A 165 -4.17 -11.98 14.04
CA PHE A 165 -3.55 -11.17 13.00
C PHE A 165 -3.14 -12.11 11.87
N VAL A 166 -3.76 -11.93 10.71
CA VAL A 166 -3.54 -12.73 9.52
C VAL A 166 -2.79 -11.87 8.52
N HIS A 167 -1.65 -12.35 8.04
CA HIS A 167 -0.87 -11.73 6.98
C HIS A 167 -0.75 -12.70 5.82
N ILE A 168 -1.24 -12.29 4.65
CA ILE A 168 -1.27 -13.04 3.40
C ILE A 168 -0.34 -12.33 2.42
N LEU A 169 0.57 -13.07 1.80
CA LEU A 169 1.40 -12.60 0.70
C LEU A 169 0.87 -13.22 -0.58
N PHE A 170 0.51 -12.37 -1.54
CA PHE A 170 0.09 -12.80 -2.86
C PHE A 170 1.30 -13.09 -3.74
N ASP A 171 1.11 -13.92 -4.75
CA ASP A 171 2.09 -14.00 -5.82
C ASP A 171 2.03 -12.73 -6.67
N VAL A 172 3.18 -12.07 -6.87
CA VAL A 172 3.27 -10.80 -7.62
C VAL A 172 3.10 -11.05 -9.13
N GLU A 173 3.23 -12.32 -9.54
CA GLU A 173 2.92 -12.77 -10.90
C GLU A 173 1.44 -13.15 -11.08
N ASP A 174 0.58 -13.00 -10.05
CA ASP A 174 -0.86 -13.21 -10.16
C ASP A 174 -1.49 -12.15 -11.09
N MET A 175 -1.96 -12.56 -12.26
CA MET A 175 -2.60 -11.67 -13.23
C MET A 175 -4.09 -11.43 -12.94
N MET A 176 -4.68 -12.06 -11.90
CA MET A 176 -6.13 -11.99 -11.58
C MET A 176 -6.39 -11.81 -10.08
N GLN A 177 -5.66 -10.85 -9.52
CA GLN A 177 -5.71 -10.50 -8.11
C GLN A 177 -7.09 -10.03 -7.64
N SER A 178 -7.92 -9.47 -8.52
CA SER A 178 -9.30 -9.07 -8.20
C SER A 178 -10.13 -10.28 -7.78
N ILE A 179 -9.92 -11.42 -8.42
CA ILE A 179 -10.62 -12.67 -8.13
C ILE A 179 -10.05 -13.31 -6.86
N THR A 180 -8.72 -13.42 -6.76
CA THR A 180 -8.05 -13.95 -5.57
C THR A 180 -8.45 -13.16 -4.30
N SER A 181 -8.50 -11.82 -4.42
CA SER A 181 -8.93 -10.92 -3.35
C SER A 181 -10.39 -11.15 -2.95
N PHE A 182 -11.29 -11.27 -3.93
CA PHE A 182 -12.69 -11.57 -3.66
C PHE A 182 -12.86 -12.91 -2.92
N MET A 183 -12.14 -13.96 -3.33
CA MET A 183 -12.21 -15.28 -2.70
C MET A 183 -11.75 -15.27 -1.24
N ILE A 184 -10.63 -14.60 -0.95
CA ILE A 184 -10.12 -14.45 0.43
C ILE A 184 -11.16 -13.75 1.29
N ILE A 185 -11.69 -12.62 0.82
CA ILE A 185 -12.63 -11.82 1.60
C ILE A 185 -13.94 -12.58 1.80
N ASN A 186 -14.44 -13.28 0.78
CA ASN A 186 -15.64 -14.09 0.91
C ASN A 186 -15.43 -15.23 1.90
N SER A 187 -14.32 -15.97 1.80
CA SER A 187 -13.96 -17.03 2.75
C SER A 187 -13.86 -16.50 4.19
N MET A 188 -13.23 -15.33 4.40
CA MET A 188 -13.17 -14.70 5.72
C MET A 188 -14.55 -14.30 6.25
N ASN A 189 -15.40 -13.69 5.42
CA ASN A 189 -16.74 -13.26 5.84
C ASN A 189 -17.68 -14.44 6.14
N GLU A 190 -17.53 -15.57 5.45
CA GLU A 190 -18.28 -16.80 5.75
C GLU A 190 -17.85 -17.44 7.09
N ASN A 191 -16.59 -17.26 7.49
CA ASN A 191 -15.98 -17.97 8.61
C ASN A 191 -15.68 -17.07 9.83
N GLY A 192 -16.06 -15.80 9.81
CA GLY A 192 -15.82 -14.87 10.91
C GLY A 192 -16.06 -13.39 10.56
N LYS A 193 -15.44 -12.50 11.33
CA LYS A 193 -15.53 -11.04 11.16
C LYS A 193 -14.17 -10.40 11.03
N ILE A 194 -13.95 -9.75 9.89
CA ILE A 194 -12.82 -8.84 9.68
C ILE A 194 -13.08 -7.58 10.52
N CYS A 195 -12.25 -7.34 11.53
CA CYS A 195 -12.35 -6.15 12.39
C CYS A 195 -11.59 -4.96 11.83
N TYR A 196 -10.53 -5.27 11.10
CA TYR A 196 -9.60 -4.30 10.56
C TYR A 196 -8.79 -4.99 9.45
N SER A 197 -8.53 -4.32 8.32
CA SER A 197 -7.64 -4.83 7.29
C SER A 197 -6.92 -3.75 6.49
N TYR A 198 -5.73 -4.08 5.99
CA TYR A 198 -4.99 -3.33 4.99
C TYR A 198 -4.55 -4.25 3.84
N PRO A 199 -4.83 -3.89 2.58
CA PRO A 199 -5.71 -2.81 2.15
C PRO A 199 -7.17 -2.97 2.67
N GLU A 200 -7.97 -1.92 2.54
CA GLU A 200 -9.37 -1.95 2.99
C GLU A 200 -10.19 -2.99 2.21
N VAL A 201 -11.20 -3.58 2.85
CA VAL A 201 -12.04 -4.64 2.24
C VAL A 201 -12.68 -4.17 0.93
N ASP A 202 -13.17 -2.93 0.88
CA ASP A 202 -13.79 -2.39 -0.32
C ASP A 202 -12.79 -2.18 -1.46
N PHE A 203 -11.52 -1.90 -1.13
CA PHE A 203 -10.43 -1.83 -2.11
C PHE A 203 -10.12 -3.22 -2.67
N MET A 204 -10.02 -4.23 -1.82
CA MET A 204 -9.77 -5.63 -2.20
C MET A 204 -10.87 -6.24 -3.09
N ILE A 205 -12.12 -5.77 -2.96
CA ILE A 205 -13.26 -6.26 -3.75
C ILE A 205 -13.58 -5.33 -4.95
N SER A 206 -12.86 -4.21 -5.11
CA SER A 206 -13.14 -3.27 -6.19
C SER A 206 -12.70 -3.84 -7.54
N MET A 207 -13.50 -3.64 -8.59
CA MET A 207 -13.18 -4.05 -9.96
C MET A 207 -12.02 -3.25 -10.60
N GLN A 208 -11.37 -2.37 -9.84
CA GLN A 208 -10.44 -1.35 -10.34
C GLN A 208 -9.11 -1.40 -9.59
N ILE A 209 -8.65 -2.59 -9.23
CA ILE A 209 -7.30 -2.79 -8.68
C ILE A 209 -6.31 -2.55 -9.81
N ASN A 210 -5.96 -1.28 -10.04
CA ASN A 210 -4.97 -0.88 -11.03
C ASN A 210 -3.52 -1.13 -10.55
N GLU A 211 -3.34 -1.41 -9.25
CA GLU A 211 -2.05 -1.71 -8.64
C GLU A 211 -2.06 -3.08 -7.96
N PRO A 212 -1.08 -3.96 -8.27
CA PRO A 212 -1.10 -5.30 -7.72
C PRO A 212 -0.92 -5.31 -6.19
N VAL A 213 -1.87 -5.90 -5.48
CA VAL A 213 -1.84 -6.10 -4.03
C VAL A 213 -0.83 -7.18 -3.69
N SER A 214 0.35 -6.76 -3.21
CA SER A 214 1.42 -7.68 -2.82
C SER A 214 1.16 -8.43 -1.51
N HIS A 215 0.35 -7.85 -0.62
CA HIS A 215 0.03 -8.44 0.68
C HIS A 215 -1.30 -7.92 1.23
N TYR A 216 -1.93 -8.72 2.08
CA TYR A 216 -3.14 -8.38 2.83
C TYR A 216 -2.95 -8.72 4.31
N GLU A 217 -3.16 -7.75 5.17
CA GLU A 217 -3.11 -7.89 6.62
C GLU A 217 -4.48 -7.64 7.21
N CYS A 218 -4.95 -8.50 8.12
CA CYS A 218 -6.19 -8.25 8.81
C CYS A 218 -6.18 -8.71 10.27
N LEU A 219 -6.96 -8.02 11.10
CA LEU A 219 -7.40 -8.52 12.40
C LEU A 219 -8.72 -9.23 12.20
N PHE A 220 -8.70 -10.55 12.34
CA PHE A 220 -9.82 -11.43 12.08
C PHE A 220 -10.34 -12.06 13.37
N LYS A 221 -11.64 -11.90 13.62
CA LYS A 221 -12.33 -12.53 14.76
C LYS A 221 -13.11 -13.74 14.29
N THR A 222 -12.82 -14.90 14.86
CA THR A 222 -13.46 -16.16 14.48
C THR A 222 -13.59 -17.11 15.67
N ASN A 223 -14.36 -18.16 15.48
CA ASN A 223 -14.47 -19.31 16.39
C ASN A 223 -13.58 -20.48 15.93
N LEU A 224 -12.91 -20.36 14.78
CA LEU A 224 -11.97 -21.35 14.25
C LEU A 224 -10.61 -21.23 14.94
N ASP A 225 -9.94 -22.37 15.11
CA ASP A 225 -8.53 -22.37 15.51
C ASP A 225 -7.59 -22.02 14.34
N SER A 226 -6.30 -21.81 14.60
CA SER A 226 -5.33 -21.38 13.59
C SER A 226 -5.15 -22.35 12.43
N GLU A 227 -5.31 -23.66 12.67
CA GLU A 227 -5.11 -24.69 11.65
C GLU A 227 -6.33 -24.79 10.73
N GLN A 228 -7.52 -24.73 11.31
CA GLN A 228 -8.79 -24.63 10.58
C GLN A 228 -8.85 -23.36 9.73
N LEU A 229 -8.40 -22.23 10.28
CA LEU A 229 -8.36 -20.96 9.55
C LEU A 229 -7.37 -21.01 8.38
N PHE A 230 -6.20 -21.61 8.55
CA PHE A 230 -5.23 -21.77 7.46
C PHE A 230 -5.84 -22.52 6.28
N ASN A 231 -6.47 -23.67 6.53
CA ASN A 231 -7.07 -24.50 5.48
C ASN A 231 -8.22 -23.79 4.73
N LYS A 232 -8.87 -22.80 5.35
CA LYS A 232 -9.92 -22.00 4.69
C LYS A 232 -9.38 -20.86 3.84
N LEU A 233 -8.15 -20.43 4.12
CA LEU A 233 -7.48 -19.33 3.42
C LEU A 233 -6.45 -19.81 2.41
N ASP A 234 -6.14 -21.10 2.39
CA ASP A 234 -5.22 -21.73 1.44
C ASP A 234 -5.90 -21.88 0.06
N ILE A 235 -5.95 -20.77 -0.67
CA ILE A 235 -6.50 -20.65 -2.03
C ILE A 235 -5.38 -20.35 -3.04
N PRO A 236 -5.59 -20.64 -4.34
CA PRO A 236 -4.59 -20.42 -5.38
C PRO A 236 -4.02 -18.99 -5.39
N PHE A 237 -2.78 -18.84 -5.88
CA PHE A 237 -2.06 -17.56 -6.01
C PHE A 237 -1.64 -16.90 -4.69
N ILE A 238 -1.79 -17.58 -3.55
CA ILE A 238 -1.20 -17.16 -2.29
C ILE A 238 0.19 -17.76 -2.12
N LYS A 239 1.18 -16.88 -2.01
CA LYS A 239 2.57 -17.26 -1.78
C LYS A 239 2.83 -17.72 -0.35
N LYS A 240 2.18 -17.09 0.64
CA LYS A 240 2.38 -17.40 2.06
C LYS A 240 1.28 -16.84 2.95
N ILE A 241 0.88 -17.63 3.95
CA ILE A 241 -0.04 -17.20 5.01
C ILE A 241 0.67 -17.28 6.36
N LYS A 242 0.53 -16.23 7.18
CA LYS A 242 0.98 -16.19 8.56
C LYS A 242 -0.18 -15.81 9.48
N ILE A 243 -0.50 -16.69 10.41
CA ILE A 243 -1.57 -16.49 11.39
C ILE A 243 -0.93 -16.35 12.78
N ILE A 244 -1.23 -15.25 13.48
CA ILE A 244 -0.72 -14.95 14.81
C ILE A 244 -1.91 -14.78 15.75
N ASP A 245 -2.01 -15.61 16.79
CA ASP A 245 -3.01 -15.42 17.85
C ASP A 245 -2.66 -14.16 18.66
N VAL A 246 -3.55 -13.17 18.60
CA VAL A 246 -3.43 -11.89 19.31
C VAL A 246 -4.57 -11.71 20.32
N THR A 247 -5.34 -12.77 20.61
CA THR A 247 -6.51 -12.75 21.51
C THR A 247 -6.16 -12.16 22.87
N ASN A 248 -5.04 -12.58 23.48
CA ASN A 248 -4.60 -12.10 24.79
C ASN A 248 -3.95 -10.71 24.75
N ALA A 249 -3.31 -10.36 23.63
CA ALA A 249 -2.74 -9.02 23.42
C ALA A 249 -3.84 -7.97 23.22
N ILE A 250 -4.94 -8.34 22.58
CA ILE A 250 -6.10 -7.49 22.32
C ILE A 250 -7.05 -7.41 23.53
N SER A 251 -7.17 -8.49 24.31
CA SER A 251 -7.92 -8.49 25.59
C SER A 251 -7.31 -7.55 26.65
N SER A 252 -6.08 -7.07 26.43
CA SER A 252 -5.41 -6.07 27.28
C SER A 252 -5.10 -4.74 26.57
N ARG A 253 -5.38 -4.64 25.26
CA ARG A 253 -5.23 -3.43 24.43
C ARG A 253 -6.19 -3.52 23.23
N GLU A 254 -7.30 -2.80 23.31
CA GLU A 254 -8.08 -2.50 22.11
C GLU A 254 -7.23 -1.70 21.11
N GLU A 255 -7.37 -2.07 19.82
CA GLU A 255 -7.02 -1.33 18.60
C GLU A 255 -5.53 -1.11 18.26
N LEU A 256 -5.10 -1.52 17.05
CA LEU A 256 -4.15 -0.83 16.15
C LEU A 256 -3.63 -1.78 15.04
N THR A 257 -4.04 -1.58 13.76
CA THR A 257 -3.14 -1.74 12.58
C THR A 257 -3.60 -1.17 11.19
N ASP A 258 -4.67 -0.34 10.99
CA ASP A 258 -4.87 0.66 9.86
C ASP A 258 -3.71 1.51 9.41
N TYR A 259 -3.18 2.11 10.45
CA TYR A 259 -3.02 3.54 10.37
C TYR A 259 -1.57 3.88 10.00
N THR A 260 -0.71 2.88 9.80
CA THR A 260 0.74 3.06 9.93
C THR A 260 1.42 3.34 8.59
N GLU A 261 1.02 2.70 7.48
CA GLU A 261 1.68 2.88 6.18
C GLU A 261 1.21 4.14 5.44
N LYS A 262 -0.10 4.40 5.40
CA LYS A 262 -0.71 5.64 4.87
C LYS A 262 -0.12 6.88 5.54
N VAL A 263 0.06 6.81 6.86
CA VAL A 263 0.72 7.87 7.65
C VAL A 263 2.19 8.00 7.31
N CYS A 264 2.90 6.94 6.95
CA CYS A 264 4.32 7.02 6.56
C CYS A 264 4.55 7.74 5.22
N ILE A 265 3.73 7.48 4.19
CA ILE A 265 3.85 8.16 2.88
C ILE A 265 3.52 9.64 3.03
N LEU A 266 2.41 9.94 3.72
CA LEU A 266 2.01 11.31 4.02
C LEU A 266 3.08 12.02 4.86
N PHE A 267 3.65 11.34 5.86
CA PHE A 267 4.75 11.86 6.67
C PHE A 267 6.00 12.14 5.82
N ALA A 268 6.35 11.27 4.88
CA ALA A 268 7.49 11.45 3.98
C ALA A 268 7.28 12.62 3.01
N LEU A 269 6.10 12.72 2.37
CA LEU A 269 5.75 13.84 1.48
C LEU A 269 5.89 15.18 2.21
N LEU A 270 5.23 15.30 3.37
CA LEU A 270 5.21 16.53 4.13
C LEU A 270 6.61 16.90 4.64
N ASN A 271 7.41 15.95 5.10
CA ASN A 271 8.81 16.20 5.47
C ASN A 271 9.65 16.71 4.29
N ASN A 272 9.50 16.08 3.13
CA ASN A 272 10.20 16.52 1.92
C ASN A 272 9.77 17.94 1.51
N PHE A 273 8.49 18.29 1.67
CA PHE A 273 7.95 19.61 1.34
C PHE A 273 8.45 20.69 2.30
N LEU A 274 8.59 20.38 3.59
CA LEU A 274 9.26 21.29 4.54
C LEU A 274 10.73 21.49 4.15
N SER A 275 11.39 20.46 3.63
CA SER A 275 12.81 20.52 3.28
C SER A 275 13.14 21.35 2.02
N ILE A 276 12.19 21.54 1.10
CA ILE A 276 12.42 22.35 -0.13
C ILE A 276 12.50 23.85 0.16
N GLY A 277 12.08 24.27 1.35
CA GLY A 277 12.24 25.63 1.84
C GLY A 277 13.63 26.23 1.66
N LYS A 278 14.67 25.39 1.79
CA LYS A 278 16.10 25.75 1.57
C LYS A 278 16.39 26.36 0.19
N TYR A 279 15.57 26.07 -0.82
CA TYR A 279 15.75 26.58 -2.19
C TYR A 279 15.18 27.98 -2.40
N TYR A 280 14.18 28.36 -1.60
CA TYR A 280 13.51 29.65 -1.71
C TYR A 280 14.32 30.80 -1.09
N ASN A 281 15.18 30.52 -0.10
CA ASN A 281 16.02 31.56 0.52
C ASN A 281 17.22 31.95 -0.36
N ASN A 282 17.76 31.01 -1.15
CA ASN A 282 19.01 31.21 -1.89
C ASN A 282 18.81 31.50 -3.40
N VAL A 283 17.56 31.63 -3.88
CA VAL A 283 17.24 31.92 -5.30
C VAL A 283 17.97 30.95 -6.25
N SER A 284 18.12 29.68 -5.84
CA SER A 284 18.95 28.72 -6.55
C SER A 284 18.23 27.39 -6.69
N PHE A 285 17.33 27.32 -7.66
CA PHE A 285 16.79 26.04 -8.09
C PHE A 285 17.82 25.32 -8.97
N SER A 286 18.73 24.61 -8.31
CA SER A 286 19.71 23.75 -8.95
C SER A 286 19.08 22.49 -9.56
N LYS A 287 19.84 21.72 -10.36
CA LYS A 287 19.44 20.37 -10.82
C LYS A 287 19.04 19.45 -9.66
N LYS A 288 19.62 19.65 -8.47
CA LYS A 288 19.24 18.92 -7.25
C LYS A 288 17.86 19.34 -6.74
N ALA A 289 17.53 20.63 -6.81
CA ALA A 289 16.20 21.12 -6.47
C ALA A 289 15.13 20.51 -7.40
N LYS A 290 15.42 20.41 -8.70
CA LYS A 290 14.52 19.75 -9.66
C LYS A 290 14.23 18.30 -9.27
N LYS A 291 15.26 17.55 -8.87
CA LYS A 291 15.11 16.16 -8.41
C LYS A 291 14.26 16.08 -7.13
N ASP A 292 14.53 16.92 -6.14
CA ASP A 292 13.77 16.95 -4.88
C ASP A 292 12.29 17.32 -5.13
N ILE A 293 12.02 18.24 -6.06
CA ILE A 293 10.65 18.65 -6.45
C ILE A 293 9.94 17.56 -7.25
N ASN A 294 10.63 16.88 -8.17
CA ASN A 294 10.04 15.75 -8.91
C ASN A 294 9.67 14.59 -7.98
N ASN A 295 10.51 14.30 -6.99
CA ASN A 295 10.18 13.31 -5.96
C ASN A 295 8.95 13.72 -5.14
N LEU A 296 8.75 15.02 -4.89
CA LEU A 296 7.54 15.52 -4.23
C LEU A 296 6.30 15.36 -5.10
N TYR A 297 6.44 15.62 -6.40
CA TYR A 297 5.38 15.36 -7.38
C TYR A 297 4.95 13.90 -7.36
N GLU A 298 5.91 12.98 -7.47
CA GLU A 298 5.64 11.55 -7.44
C GLU A 298 4.96 11.13 -6.13
N ASN A 299 5.35 11.72 -4.99
CA ASN A 299 4.69 11.46 -3.72
C ASN A 299 3.28 12.06 -3.65
N CYS A 300 3.03 13.23 -4.25
CA CYS A 300 1.69 13.79 -4.35
C CYS A 300 0.78 12.92 -5.23
N GLU A 301 1.28 12.45 -6.38
CA GLU A 301 0.53 11.56 -7.27
C GLU A 301 0.13 10.28 -6.54
N LYS A 302 1.08 9.63 -5.88
CA LYS A 302 0.82 8.42 -5.08
C LYS A 302 -0.26 8.62 -4.02
N ILE A 303 -0.34 9.80 -3.40
CA ILE A 303 -1.38 10.09 -2.40
C ILE A 303 -2.72 10.41 -3.06
N LEU A 304 -2.74 11.09 -4.22
CA LEU A 304 -3.96 11.44 -4.93
C LEU A 304 -4.58 10.26 -5.69
N GLU A 305 -3.76 9.31 -6.10
CA GLU A 305 -4.17 8.02 -6.67
C GLU A 305 -4.75 7.09 -5.60
N SER A 306 -4.43 7.32 -4.32
CA SER A 306 -5.02 6.59 -3.20
C SER A 306 -6.40 7.19 -2.79
N ASN A 307 -7.42 6.33 -2.71
CA ASN A 307 -8.79 6.72 -2.32
C ASN A 307 -9.02 6.75 -0.79
N GLU A 308 -7.97 6.63 0.00
CA GLU A 308 -8.05 6.31 1.44
C GLU A 308 -7.87 7.53 2.37
N PHE A 309 -7.60 8.72 1.80
CA PHE A 309 -7.46 9.95 2.56
C PHE A 309 -8.76 10.77 2.54
N SER A 310 -9.00 11.50 3.63
CA SER A 310 -10.16 12.40 3.70
C SER A 310 -10.12 13.44 2.58
N GLU A 311 -11.31 13.90 2.16
CA GLU A 311 -11.43 14.94 1.13
C GLU A 311 -10.59 16.19 1.45
N GLU A 312 -10.49 16.56 2.73
CA GLU A 312 -9.64 17.66 3.21
C GLU A 312 -8.16 17.45 2.87
N ILE A 313 -7.64 16.23 3.09
CA ILE A 313 -6.23 15.88 2.80
C ILE A 313 -6.02 15.81 1.29
N VAL A 314 -6.92 15.18 0.55
CA VAL A 314 -6.85 15.10 -0.92
C VAL A 314 -6.84 16.49 -1.55
N MET A 315 -7.69 17.42 -1.07
CA MET A 315 -7.66 18.81 -1.54
C MET A 315 -6.33 19.50 -1.23
N LEU A 316 -5.79 19.32 -0.01
CA LEU A 316 -4.50 19.89 0.36
C LEU A 316 -3.36 19.37 -0.52
N ILE A 317 -3.35 18.06 -0.84
CA ILE A 317 -2.32 17.49 -1.73
C ILE A 317 -2.48 17.99 -3.18
N LYS A 318 -3.71 18.18 -3.68
CA LYS A 318 -3.95 18.82 -4.98
C LYS A 318 -3.39 20.25 -5.01
N GLU A 319 -3.65 21.05 -3.97
CA GLU A 319 -3.08 22.40 -3.88
C GLU A 319 -1.54 22.39 -3.81
N LEU A 320 -0.95 21.46 -3.06
CA LEU A 320 0.50 21.28 -3.00
C LEU A 320 1.08 20.93 -4.36
N LYS A 321 0.47 19.98 -5.07
CA LYS A 321 0.88 19.57 -6.41
C LYS A 321 0.82 20.74 -7.39
N SER A 322 -0.29 21.48 -7.43
CA SER A 322 -0.42 22.69 -8.27
C SER A 322 0.62 23.76 -7.94
N PHE A 323 1.03 23.88 -6.68
CA PHE A 323 2.10 24.80 -6.31
C PHE A 323 3.47 24.37 -6.84
N LEU A 324 3.76 23.07 -6.90
CA LEU A 324 5.05 22.55 -7.38
C LEU A 324 5.25 22.79 -8.89
N ASP A 325 4.21 23.12 -9.66
CA ASP A 325 4.31 23.44 -11.09
C ASP A 325 5.13 24.73 -11.27
N ILE A 326 4.99 25.65 -10.31
CA ILE A 326 5.63 26.96 -10.32
C ILE A 326 7.17 26.84 -10.26
N PRO A 327 7.78 26.17 -9.26
CA PRO A 327 9.23 26.02 -9.22
C PRO A 327 9.77 25.15 -10.37
N ILE A 328 9.04 24.15 -10.88
CA ILE A 328 9.46 23.41 -12.10
C ILE A 328 9.54 24.36 -13.30
N TYR A 329 8.51 25.17 -13.51
CA TYR A 329 8.50 26.17 -14.57
C TYR A 329 9.65 27.18 -14.42
N MET A 330 9.93 27.64 -13.20
CA MET A 330 11.05 28.55 -12.91
C MET A 330 12.41 27.92 -13.22
N ILE A 331 12.58 26.62 -12.95
CA ILE A 331 13.79 25.86 -13.28
C ILE A 331 13.99 25.76 -14.79
N ASP A 332 12.92 25.43 -15.53
CA ASP A 332 13.03 25.14 -16.97
C ASP A 332 13.17 26.40 -17.83
N ASN A 333 12.65 27.53 -17.37
CA ASN A 333 12.65 28.78 -18.14
C ASN A 333 13.71 29.80 -17.68
N ASN A 334 14.60 29.45 -16.75
CA ASN A 334 15.64 30.34 -16.20
C ASN A 334 15.10 31.74 -15.78
N SER A 335 13.82 31.81 -15.42
CA SER A 335 13.08 33.06 -15.19
C SER A 335 12.68 33.11 -13.73
N CYS A 336 13.37 33.97 -12.97
CA CYS A 336 13.53 33.70 -11.55
C CYS A 336 13.08 34.88 -10.66
N LYS A 337 13.62 36.09 -10.79
CA LYS A 337 13.47 37.12 -9.73
C LYS A 337 12.05 37.63 -9.48
N GLU A 338 11.25 37.85 -10.51
CA GLU A 338 9.93 38.48 -10.35
C GLU A 338 8.87 37.53 -9.78
N LEU A 339 9.01 36.22 -10.00
CA LEU A 339 8.09 35.20 -9.49
C LEU A 339 8.40 34.78 -8.05
N PHE A 340 9.66 34.89 -7.59
CA PHE A 340 10.10 34.40 -6.28
C PHE A 340 9.27 34.92 -5.11
N ASN A 341 8.95 36.22 -5.09
CA ASN A 341 8.19 36.79 -3.99
C ASN A 341 6.77 36.20 -3.91
N SER A 342 6.09 36.11 -5.05
CA SER A 342 4.76 35.50 -5.15
C SER A 342 4.79 34.01 -4.81
N THR A 343 5.80 33.27 -5.27
CA THR A 343 5.94 31.85 -4.94
C THR A 343 6.27 31.64 -3.46
N ASN A 344 7.06 32.52 -2.84
CA ASN A 344 7.35 32.42 -1.40
C ASN A 344 6.11 32.70 -0.55
N SER A 345 5.29 33.70 -0.90
CA SER A 345 4.00 33.92 -0.22
C SER A 345 3.06 32.71 -0.35
N LEU A 346 3.01 32.08 -1.52
CA LEU A 346 2.20 30.88 -1.72
C LEU A 346 2.72 29.68 -0.92
N TYR A 347 4.04 29.52 -0.83
CA TYR A 347 4.68 28.48 -0.02
C TYR A 347 4.29 28.63 1.45
N GLU A 348 4.40 29.84 2.00
CA GLU A 348 4.03 30.13 3.40
C GLU A 348 2.55 29.83 3.68
N CYS A 349 1.65 30.19 2.76
CA CYS A 349 0.24 29.84 2.85
C CYS A 349 -0.01 28.32 2.89
N LEU A 350 0.72 27.54 2.09
CA LEU A 350 0.58 26.08 2.09
C LEU A 350 1.13 25.43 3.36
N ILE A 351 2.26 25.94 3.88
CA ILE A 351 2.80 25.52 5.17
C ILE A 351 1.78 25.75 6.28
N TYR A 352 1.10 26.90 6.27
CA TYR A 352 0.04 27.20 7.23
C TYR A 352 -1.12 26.21 7.14
N LYS A 353 -1.58 25.87 5.93
CA LYS A 353 -2.64 24.88 5.73
C LYS A 353 -2.21 23.48 6.20
N ILE A 354 -0.99 23.04 5.86
CA ILE A 354 -0.41 21.77 6.32
C ILE A 354 -0.41 21.71 7.85
N TYR A 355 0.11 22.75 8.51
CA TYR A 355 0.20 22.78 9.95
C TYR A 355 -1.17 22.61 10.61
N ASN A 356 -2.17 23.39 10.19
CA ASN A 356 -3.51 23.31 10.76
C ASN A 356 -4.19 21.95 10.51
N THR A 357 -3.96 21.35 9.35
CA THR A 357 -4.53 20.05 8.97
C THR A 357 -3.97 18.92 9.84
N PHE A 358 -2.67 18.95 10.15
CA PHE A 358 -1.94 17.86 10.79
C PHE A 358 -1.52 18.11 12.25
N LYS A 359 -1.75 19.30 12.81
CA LYS A 359 -1.48 19.63 14.21
C LYS A 359 -2.10 18.56 15.13
N ASN A 360 -1.28 17.98 16.00
CA ASN A 360 -1.64 16.90 16.94
C ASN A 360 -2.05 15.56 16.31
N LYS A 361 -2.01 15.43 14.99
CA LYS A 361 -2.31 14.19 14.26
C LYS A 361 -1.02 13.51 13.81
N ILE A 362 -0.19 14.20 13.03
CA ILE A 362 1.04 13.68 12.39
C ILE A 362 2.05 14.83 12.28
N ILE A 363 3.36 14.52 12.32
CA ILE A 363 4.52 15.44 12.26
C ILE A 363 4.62 16.39 13.45
N PHE A 364 3.55 17.11 13.80
CA PHE A 364 3.54 18.13 14.83
C PHE A 364 2.75 17.67 16.06
N LYS A 365 3.42 17.59 17.21
CA LYS A 365 2.78 17.48 18.51
C LYS A 365 2.83 18.84 19.21
N TYR A 366 1.69 19.49 19.38
CA TYR A 366 1.59 20.72 20.16
C TYR A 366 1.35 20.38 21.63
N VAL A 367 2.12 21.02 22.51
CA VAL A 367 2.02 20.87 23.95
C VAL A 367 2.05 22.26 24.58
N GLU A 368 1.03 22.59 25.34
CA GLU A 368 0.95 23.85 26.09
C GLU A 368 1.40 23.62 27.54
N LEU A 369 2.33 24.44 28.03
CA LEU A 369 2.79 24.38 29.42
C LEU A 369 1.95 25.35 30.26
N LYS A 370 1.07 24.80 31.09
CA LYS A 370 0.26 25.55 32.07
C LYS A 370 1.01 25.71 33.40
N LEU A 371 0.58 26.63 34.25
CA LEU A 371 1.23 26.94 35.53
C LEU A 371 0.89 25.96 36.68
N ASP A 372 0.69 24.66 36.40
CA ASP A 372 0.52 23.62 37.42
C ASP A 372 1.77 22.74 37.55
N LYS A 373 2.21 22.49 38.80
CA LYS A 373 3.44 21.75 39.19
C LYS A 373 3.59 20.34 38.58
N GLN A 374 2.57 19.84 37.87
CA GLN A 374 2.53 18.52 37.25
C GLN A 374 2.88 18.53 35.76
N ASN A 375 3.01 19.69 35.08
CA ASN A 375 3.18 19.69 33.62
C ASN A 375 4.49 19.11 33.12
N ILE A 376 5.55 19.17 33.92
CA ILE A 376 6.83 18.60 33.52
C ILE A 376 6.83 17.08 33.71
N GLU A 377 6.07 16.56 34.69
CA GLU A 377 5.80 15.12 34.77
C GLU A 377 4.93 14.65 33.61
N ARG A 378 4.03 15.49 33.08
CA ARG A 378 3.28 15.19 31.85
C ARG A 378 4.20 15.14 30.63
N LEU A 379 5.20 16.03 30.52
CA LEU A 379 6.18 16.02 29.44
C LEU A 379 7.08 14.77 29.45
N ASP A 380 7.57 14.34 30.63
CA ASP A 380 8.33 13.08 30.78
C ASP A 380 7.49 11.84 30.39
N ASN A 381 6.18 11.87 30.66
CA ASN A 381 5.27 10.80 30.25
C ASN A 381 4.92 10.85 28.76
N ILE A 382 4.97 12.04 28.14
CA ILE A 382 4.73 12.25 26.71
C ILE A 382 5.95 11.78 25.91
N SER A 383 7.18 12.09 26.32
CA SER A 383 8.39 11.60 25.63
C SER A 383 8.45 10.06 25.61
N SER A 384 8.22 9.40 26.75
CA SER A 384 8.23 7.93 26.84
C SER A 384 7.12 7.21 26.07
N LYS A 385 6.09 7.93 25.62
CA LYS A 385 4.93 7.39 24.88
C LYS A 385 4.79 7.98 23.47
N LEU A 386 5.69 8.88 23.08
CA LEU A 386 5.66 9.52 21.78
C LEU A 386 6.09 8.51 20.72
N ASN A 387 5.24 8.32 19.70
CA ASN A 387 5.59 7.42 18.61
C ASN A 387 6.46 8.18 17.59
N LYS A 388 7.76 7.85 17.55
CA LYS A 388 8.72 8.39 16.57
C LYS A 388 8.36 8.13 15.09
N LYS A 389 7.44 7.20 14.81
CA LYS A 389 6.91 6.98 13.45
C LYS A 389 5.87 8.04 13.03
N ILE A 390 5.31 8.78 13.99
CA ILE A 390 4.16 9.67 13.77
C ILE A 390 4.56 11.14 13.96
N PHE A 391 5.42 11.44 14.95
CA PHE A 391 5.79 12.82 15.29
C PHE A 391 7.26 13.08 15.03
N LYS A 392 7.55 14.26 14.46
CA LYS A 392 8.90 14.74 14.20
C LYS A 392 9.26 15.98 15.02
N TYR A 393 8.26 16.81 15.30
CA TYR A 393 8.42 18.06 16.03
C TYR A 393 7.48 18.08 17.23
N VAL A 394 8.03 18.43 18.39
CA VAL A 394 7.24 18.79 19.57
C VAL A 394 7.30 20.31 19.70
N LEU A 395 6.16 20.96 19.56
CA LEU A 395 6.01 22.41 19.73
C LEU A 395 5.56 22.67 21.17
N LEU A 396 6.49 23.11 22.01
CA LEU A 396 6.23 23.40 23.42
C LEU A 396 5.94 24.88 23.62
N ASP A 397 4.70 25.20 23.93
CA ASP A 397 4.28 26.56 24.19
C ASP A 397 4.47 26.94 25.66
N VAL A 398 5.36 27.90 25.88
CA VAL A 398 5.67 28.50 27.19
C VAL A 398 5.22 29.96 27.28
N SER A 399 4.39 30.42 26.34
CA SER A 399 4.01 31.83 26.24
C SER A 399 3.31 32.37 27.48
N GLU A 400 2.56 31.53 28.19
CA GLU A 400 1.86 31.89 29.43
C GLU A 400 2.70 31.66 30.70
N VAL A 401 3.95 31.17 30.57
CA VAL A 401 4.83 30.85 31.69
C VAL A 401 5.59 32.10 32.13
N GLU A 402 5.50 32.46 33.41
CA GLU A 402 6.22 33.62 33.95
C GLU A 402 7.67 33.28 34.35
N ILE A 403 7.86 32.12 34.95
CA ILE A 403 9.12 31.62 35.50
C ILE A 403 9.19 30.11 35.28
N LEU A 404 10.37 29.61 34.92
CA LEU A 404 10.74 28.21 35.04
C LEU A 404 11.73 28.06 36.21
N GLU A 405 11.43 27.19 37.17
CA GLU A 405 12.33 26.92 38.29
C GLU A 405 13.55 26.09 37.86
N SER A 406 14.62 26.07 38.66
CA SER A 406 15.85 25.34 38.31
C SER A 406 15.62 23.84 38.05
N ASP A 407 14.70 23.23 38.77
CA ASP A 407 14.40 21.80 38.63
C ASP A 407 13.56 21.52 37.38
N GLU A 408 12.73 22.47 36.98
CA GLU A 408 11.91 22.44 35.78
C GLU A 408 12.78 22.51 34.51
N ILE A 409 13.75 23.41 34.53
CA ILE A 409 14.74 23.58 33.46
C ILE A 409 15.57 22.30 33.28
N LYS A 410 16.09 21.72 34.37
CA LYS A 410 16.87 20.46 34.30
C LYS A 410 16.05 19.33 33.70
N LYS A 411 14.78 19.23 34.05
CA LYS A 411 13.87 18.25 33.46
C LYS A 411 13.61 18.53 31.98
N LEU A 412 13.41 19.79 31.59
CA LEU A 412 13.22 20.16 30.19
C LEU A 412 14.44 19.79 29.32
N ILE A 413 15.66 19.99 29.82
CA ILE A 413 16.89 19.53 29.14
C ILE A 413 16.88 18.01 29.00
N LYS A 414 16.51 17.29 30.06
CA LYS A 414 16.44 15.82 30.03
C LYS A 414 15.42 15.32 29.01
N VAL A 415 14.25 15.95 28.94
CA VAL A 415 13.22 15.65 27.94
C VAL A 415 13.74 15.94 26.54
N ASN A 416 14.40 17.09 26.32
CA ASN A 416 14.98 17.42 25.03
C ASN A 416 15.98 16.36 24.56
N ASN A 417 16.95 15.99 25.42
CA ASN A 417 17.94 14.97 25.09
C ASN A 417 17.29 13.62 24.77
N SER A 418 16.25 13.23 25.53
CA SER A 418 15.49 12.00 25.27
C SER A 418 14.74 12.06 23.93
N LEU A 419 14.15 13.20 23.56
CA LEU A 419 13.49 13.39 22.27
C LEU A 419 14.51 13.37 21.12
N GLU A 420 15.67 14.00 21.30
CA GLU A 420 16.77 14.00 20.33
C GLU A 420 17.31 12.60 20.08
N GLU A 421 17.50 11.78 21.12
CA GLU A 421 17.89 10.36 21.01
C GLU A 421 16.87 9.54 20.18
N GLU A 422 15.60 9.92 20.24
CA GLU A 422 14.52 9.32 19.44
C GLU A 422 14.35 9.97 18.05
N GLY A 423 15.13 11.01 17.75
CA GLY A 423 15.10 11.73 16.47
C GLY A 423 13.95 12.74 16.34
N ILE A 424 13.37 13.18 17.45
CA ILE A 424 12.30 14.18 17.53
C ILE A 424 12.90 15.52 17.95
N GLU A 425 12.56 16.60 17.24
CA GLU A 425 13.07 17.94 17.53
C GLU A 425 12.07 18.72 18.42
N LEU A 426 12.57 19.29 19.52
CA LEU A 426 11.80 20.16 20.40
C LEU A 426 11.96 21.63 19.96
N VAL A 427 10.83 22.32 19.79
CA VAL A 427 10.80 23.76 19.48
C VAL A 427 10.01 24.48 20.55
N ILE A 428 10.59 25.51 21.16
CA ILE A 428 9.98 26.30 22.22
C ILE A 428 9.29 27.53 21.62
N ILE A 429 7.98 27.63 21.81
CA ILE A 429 7.19 28.81 21.48
C ILE A 429 7.15 29.73 22.69
N ASN A 430 7.77 30.89 22.54
CA ASN A 430 7.94 31.91 23.56
C ASN A 430 7.45 33.27 23.03
N GLY A 431 6.14 33.35 22.76
CA GLY A 431 5.50 34.53 22.18
C GLY A 431 4.88 35.50 23.18
N GLY A 432 4.74 35.09 24.44
CA GLY A 432 3.90 35.78 25.41
C GLY A 432 4.55 36.96 26.11
N LYS A 433 3.83 37.48 27.12
CA LYS A 433 4.19 38.71 27.85
C LYS A 433 5.58 38.65 28.49
N TYR A 434 6.05 37.45 28.84
CA TYR A 434 7.30 37.22 29.57
C TYR A 434 8.49 36.82 28.68
N LYS A 435 8.37 36.93 27.35
CA LYS A 435 9.34 36.38 26.40
C LYS A 435 10.80 36.76 26.65
N LYS A 436 11.10 38.03 26.93
CA LYS A 436 12.46 38.52 27.19
C LYS A 436 13.07 37.88 28.43
N ARG A 437 12.26 37.64 29.46
CA ARG A 437 12.69 37.05 30.72
C ARG A 437 13.03 35.57 30.52
N LEU A 438 12.15 34.81 29.88
CA LEU A 438 12.38 33.40 29.57
C LEU A 438 13.58 33.22 28.62
N TYR A 439 13.71 34.08 27.61
CA TYR A 439 14.86 34.07 26.71
C TYR A 439 16.19 34.23 27.47
N ASN A 440 16.28 35.22 28.38
CA ASN A 440 17.47 35.42 29.21
C ASN A 440 17.74 34.23 30.15
N ILE A 441 16.71 33.54 30.63
CA ILE A 441 16.85 32.33 31.44
C ILE A 441 17.45 31.20 30.59
N PHE A 442 16.96 30.99 29.37
CA PHE A 442 17.49 29.96 28.47
C PHE A 442 18.93 30.26 28.02
N GLU A 443 19.23 31.51 27.63
CA GLU A 443 20.59 31.94 27.26
C GLU A 443 21.61 31.80 28.40
N ALA A 444 21.19 32.00 29.64
CA ALA A 444 22.09 31.84 30.79
C ALA A 444 22.47 30.37 31.04
N ILE A 445 21.77 29.42 30.41
CA ILE A 445 21.89 27.98 30.62
C ILE A 445 22.36 27.41 29.29
N GLY A 446 23.68 27.44 29.06
CA GLY A 446 24.30 27.10 27.76
C GLY A 446 23.97 25.72 27.18
N ASP A 447 23.32 24.83 27.94
CA ASP A 447 22.75 23.58 27.44
C ASP A 447 21.48 23.78 26.57
N PHE A 448 20.84 24.96 26.64
CA PHE A 448 19.69 25.35 25.79
C PHE A 448 20.10 25.96 24.46
N ASP A 449 21.38 26.19 24.21
CA ASP A 449 21.89 26.72 22.95
C ASP A 449 21.38 25.93 21.73
N ASN A 450 21.14 24.63 21.89
CA ASN A 450 20.71 23.74 20.81
C ASN A 450 19.19 23.74 20.57
N ILE A 451 18.38 24.30 21.48
CA ILE A 451 16.92 24.24 21.39
C ILE A 451 16.38 25.49 20.67
N ARG A 452 15.61 25.29 19.61
CA ARG A 452 15.04 26.39 18.81
C ARG A 452 13.95 27.12 19.59
N GLN A 453 13.99 28.45 19.56
CA GLN A 453 12.98 29.33 20.16
C GLN A 453 12.29 30.19 19.09
N CYS A 454 10.98 30.39 19.20
CA CYS A 454 10.19 31.16 18.25
C CYS A 454 9.03 31.90 18.91
N ASN A 455 8.51 32.95 18.26
CA ASN A 455 7.47 33.81 18.85
C ASN A 455 6.03 33.29 18.67
N SER A 456 5.80 32.31 17.80
CA SER A 456 4.46 31.77 17.52
C SER A 456 4.56 30.35 16.97
N GLU A 457 3.45 29.61 17.00
CA GLU A 457 3.33 28.29 16.38
C GLU A 457 3.72 28.33 14.89
N ILE A 458 3.23 29.33 14.17
CA ILE A 458 3.46 29.48 12.73
C ILE A 458 4.93 29.75 12.47
N ASN A 459 5.56 30.62 13.26
CA ASN A 459 7.00 30.90 13.13
C ASN A 459 7.82 29.65 13.47
N ALA A 460 7.37 28.82 14.41
CA ALA A 460 8.02 27.54 14.71
C ALA A 460 8.10 26.67 13.44
N VAL A 461 6.98 26.53 12.72
CA VAL A 461 6.89 25.72 11.51
C VAL A 461 7.64 26.35 10.34
N LEU A 462 7.57 27.67 10.19
CA LEU A 462 8.32 28.38 9.15
C LEU A 462 9.83 28.37 9.39
N LEU A 463 10.30 28.33 10.64
CA LEU A 463 11.73 28.22 10.95
C LEU A 463 12.27 26.81 10.66
N ILE A 464 11.41 25.78 10.70
CA ILE A 464 11.77 24.41 10.29
C ILE A 464 12.20 24.36 8.80
N LYS A 465 11.77 25.32 7.97
CA LYS A 465 12.22 25.58 6.59
C LYS A 465 13.76 25.63 6.46
N ASN A 466 14.45 26.12 7.49
CA ASN A 466 15.87 26.44 7.45
C ASN A 466 16.66 25.39 8.21
N ASN A 467 17.12 24.36 7.51
CA ASN A 467 17.87 23.25 8.12
C ASN A 467 19.25 23.63 8.71
N LYS A 468 19.56 24.94 8.82
CA LYS A 468 20.65 25.51 9.61
C LYS A 468 20.68 27.05 9.48
N GLU A 469 19.65 27.75 9.93
CA GLU A 469 19.83 29.19 10.25
C GLU A 469 19.20 29.46 11.61
N ARG A 470 20.06 29.53 12.63
CA ARG A 470 19.77 30.23 13.89
C ARG A 470 19.51 31.68 13.51
N TYR A 471 18.37 32.21 13.95
CA TYR A 471 18.05 33.64 14.00
C TYR A 471 18.33 34.44 12.72
N GLU A 472 17.26 34.73 11.98
CA GLU A 472 16.99 36.01 11.30
C GLU A 472 15.50 35.88 10.93
N GLU A 473 14.54 36.61 11.51
CA GLU A 473 14.46 38.07 11.61
C GLU A 473 13.83 38.55 12.93
N LEU A 474 14.28 39.74 13.34
CA LEU A 474 13.81 40.57 14.46
C LEU A 474 12.38 41.07 14.31
#